data_AF-A0A2E6PA86-F1
#
_entry.id   AF-A0A2E6PA86-F1
#
_cell.length_a   1.000
_cell.length_b   1.000
_cell.length_c   1.000
_cell.angle_alpha   90.00
_cell.angle_beta   90.00
_cell.angle_gamma   90.00
#
_symmetry.space_group_name_H-M   'P 1'
#
loop_
_entity.id
_entity.type
_entity.pdbx_description
1 polymer ?
#
loop_
_entity_poly.entity_id
_entity_poly.type
_entity_poly.pdbx_seq_one_letter_code
_entity_poly.pdbx_strand_id
1 'polypeptide(L)'
;MWKRYFIAYKPFHVISLIFLIIFCLYTVLWTAISSKIKADLLNNIKEKIGESGKIEVASIETYGFPGKWGFVLNSVRSSGTVSDFLNNAYVWKWDSNAIQVEINPLNSQELTIVSKGKNNLLIFESKGRQLVKVTLENLESQVSQITKTNYSLDFLQIENSRIYLSNGSKLAQINRAKLSITASQGEQKNSVHSEVSSNLLINKLKIFPKLNVPFGDTITELKIKSLISGNIVQPITLSSVSNWRNDGGTVELKEFKINYGPVLGTASGTLALDKNLQPLVALSLRIKGASKLIQRLVEIGLVPPGNGSLLQIFIKLKEGKGAGLELPLTIQDGLLNVHQIRVMDVPLIIWR
;
A
#
# COMPACT_ATOMS: atom_id res chain seq x y z
N MET A 1 -72.48 -34.88 6.05
CA MET A 1 -71.44 -34.09 6.77
C MET A 1 -70.24 -35.00 6.97
N TRP A 2 -69.02 -34.49 6.71
CA TRP A 2 -67.71 -35.06 7.05
C TRP A 2 -67.18 -36.26 6.26
N LYS A 3 -66.39 -35.97 5.22
CA LYS A 3 -65.07 -36.60 4.95
C LYS A 3 -64.38 -35.91 3.76
N ARG A 4 -63.68 -34.79 4.04
CA ARG A 4 -62.72 -34.13 3.14
C ARG A 4 -61.50 -33.69 3.95
N TYR A 5 -60.66 -34.61 4.43
CA TYR A 5 -59.34 -34.27 5.01
C TYR A 5 -58.39 -35.47 4.98
N PHE A 6 -58.07 -35.98 3.80
CA PHE A 6 -56.93 -36.87 3.62
C PHE A 6 -56.34 -36.57 2.24
N ILE A 7 -55.01 -36.55 2.14
CA ILE A 7 -54.18 -36.26 0.94
C ILE A 7 -53.78 -34.77 0.80
N ALA A 8 -52.95 -34.29 1.72
CA ALA A 8 -52.07 -33.14 1.49
C ALA A 8 -50.71 -33.22 2.23
N TYR A 9 -50.56 -34.15 3.20
CA TYR A 9 -49.39 -34.19 4.09
C TYR A 9 -48.15 -34.94 3.55
N LYS A 10 -48.29 -35.87 2.61
CA LYS A 10 -47.16 -36.70 2.11
C LYS A 10 -46.06 -35.94 1.34
N PRO A 11 -46.35 -35.00 0.41
CA PRO A 11 -45.29 -34.29 -0.29
C PRO A 11 -44.52 -33.35 0.64
N PHE A 12 -45.19 -32.75 1.63
CA PHE A 12 -44.55 -31.84 2.60
C PHE A 12 -43.51 -32.55 3.47
N HIS A 13 -43.81 -33.74 3.99
CA HIS A 13 -42.84 -34.52 4.78
C HIS A 13 -41.65 -35.02 3.94
N VAL A 14 -41.88 -35.38 2.68
CA VAL A 14 -40.79 -35.79 1.76
C VAL A 14 -39.90 -34.60 1.42
N ILE A 15 -40.48 -33.43 1.11
CA ILE A 15 -39.74 -32.19 0.87
C ILE A 15 -38.95 -31.78 2.12
N SER A 16 -39.58 -31.80 3.30
CA SER A 16 -38.92 -31.49 4.57
C SER A 16 -37.77 -32.45 4.89
N LEU A 17 -37.93 -33.75 4.62
CA LEU A 17 -36.87 -34.75 4.77
C LEU A 17 -35.70 -34.50 3.81
N ILE A 18 -35.99 -34.14 2.55
CA ILE A 18 -34.96 -33.77 1.56
C ILE A 18 -34.21 -32.52 2.01
N PHE A 19 -34.90 -31.49 2.50
CA PHE A 19 -34.28 -30.29 3.05
C PHE A 19 -33.41 -30.58 4.28
N LEU A 20 -33.87 -31.47 5.17
CA LEU A 20 -33.10 -31.92 6.33
C LEU A 20 -31.82 -32.64 5.90
N ILE A 21 -31.91 -33.55 4.92
CA ILE A 21 -30.76 -34.29 4.38
C ILE A 21 -29.77 -33.32 3.73
N ILE A 22 -30.25 -32.38 2.91
CA ILE A 22 -29.41 -31.35 2.29
C ILE A 22 -28.73 -30.49 3.37
N PHE A 23 -29.46 -30.09 4.42
CA PHE A 23 -28.93 -29.31 5.53
C PHE A 23 -27.86 -30.07 6.32
N CYS A 24 -28.09 -31.35 6.62
CA CYS A 24 -27.12 -32.22 7.28
C CYS A 24 -25.86 -32.44 6.43
N LEU A 25 -26.03 -32.76 5.14
CA LEU A 25 -24.92 -32.91 4.18
C LEU A 25 -24.11 -31.63 4.06
N TYR A 26 -24.80 -30.49 3.99
CA TYR A 26 -24.18 -29.17 3.95
C TYR A 26 -23.41 -28.87 5.23
N THR A 27 -23.95 -29.23 6.41
CA THR A 27 -23.27 -29.06 7.71
C THR A 27 -22.02 -29.93 7.79
N VAL A 28 -22.08 -31.19 7.37
CA VAL A 28 -20.91 -32.09 7.32
C VAL A 28 -19.85 -31.55 6.36
N LEU A 29 -20.24 -31.15 5.15
CA LEU A 29 -19.35 -30.55 4.16
C LEU A 29 -18.69 -29.28 4.71
N TRP A 30 -19.46 -28.40 5.35
CA TRP A 30 -18.96 -27.19 5.99
C TRP A 30 -17.90 -27.48 7.03
N THR A 31 -18.17 -28.41 7.95
CA THR A 31 -17.23 -28.77 9.02
C THR A 31 -15.94 -29.39 8.48
N ALA A 32 -16.03 -30.24 7.45
CA ALA A 32 -14.88 -30.85 6.81
C ALA A 32 -14.00 -29.83 6.06
N ILE A 33 -14.61 -28.87 5.36
CA ILE A 33 -13.85 -27.84 4.64
C ILE A 33 -13.25 -26.82 5.63
N SER A 34 -14.01 -26.41 6.64
CA SER A 34 -13.54 -25.47 7.66
C SER A 34 -12.35 -26.03 8.44
N SER A 35 -12.36 -27.33 8.78
CA SER A 35 -11.23 -27.99 9.44
C SER A 35 -10.00 -28.11 8.53
N LYS A 36 -10.18 -28.45 7.25
CA LYS A 36 -9.11 -28.50 6.26
C LYS A 36 -8.47 -27.13 6.04
N ILE A 37 -9.26 -26.09 5.79
CA ILE A 37 -8.75 -24.72 5.59
C ILE A 37 -8.05 -24.24 6.87
N LYS A 38 -8.59 -24.51 8.07
CA LYS A 38 -7.93 -24.17 9.33
C LYS A 38 -6.57 -24.86 9.47
N ALA A 39 -6.48 -26.15 9.13
CA ALA A 39 -5.23 -26.91 9.17
C ALA A 39 -4.22 -26.39 8.13
N ASP A 40 -4.66 -26.16 6.88
CA ASP A 40 -3.83 -25.62 5.82
C ASP A 40 -3.34 -24.20 6.14
N LEU A 41 -4.19 -23.35 6.71
CA LEU A 41 -3.82 -22.00 7.16
C LEU A 41 -2.80 -22.05 8.29
N LEU A 42 -2.99 -22.93 9.28
CA LEU A 42 -2.03 -23.14 10.36
C LEU A 42 -0.68 -23.66 9.85
N ASN A 43 -0.70 -24.61 8.91
CA ASN A 43 0.52 -25.17 8.31
C ASN A 43 1.24 -24.15 7.43
N ASN A 44 0.52 -23.43 6.56
CA ASN A 44 1.08 -22.40 5.70
C ASN A 44 1.65 -21.22 6.49
N ILE A 45 0.99 -20.81 7.58
CA ILE A 45 1.54 -19.82 8.50
C ILE A 45 2.86 -20.34 9.06
N LYS A 46 2.91 -21.57 9.58
CA LYS A 46 4.14 -22.17 10.14
C LYS A 46 5.26 -22.36 9.11
N GLU A 47 4.93 -22.72 7.88
CA GLU A 47 5.89 -22.98 6.80
C GLU A 47 6.48 -21.69 6.24
N LYS A 48 5.65 -20.65 5.97
CA LYS A 48 6.13 -19.33 5.49
C LYS A 48 6.86 -18.50 6.53
N ILE A 49 6.72 -18.84 7.82
CA ILE A 49 7.45 -18.23 8.93
C ILE A 49 8.96 -18.57 8.85
N GLY A 50 9.33 -19.71 8.25
CA GLY A 50 10.70 -20.18 8.13
C GLY A 50 11.52 -19.36 7.13
N GLU A 51 12.09 -18.25 7.61
CA GLU A 51 13.40 -17.64 7.26
C GLU A 51 13.44 -16.13 7.61
N SER A 52 12.30 -15.45 7.80
CA SER A 52 12.27 -13.98 8.03
C SER A 52 11.27 -13.45 9.06
N GLY A 53 10.46 -14.29 9.72
CA GLY A 53 9.47 -13.84 10.70
C GLY A 53 8.94 -14.90 11.66
N LYS A 54 8.01 -14.53 12.55
CA LYS A 54 7.25 -15.39 13.48
C LYS A 54 5.83 -14.83 13.61
N ILE A 55 4.81 -15.66 13.41
CA ILE A 55 3.41 -15.32 13.67
C ILE A 55 2.89 -16.25 14.77
N GLU A 56 2.36 -15.65 15.83
CA GLU A 56 1.70 -16.30 16.95
C GLU A 56 0.22 -15.92 16.94
N VAL A 57 -0.65 -16.91 17.10
CA VAL A 57 -2.11 -16.73 17.15
C VAL A 57 -2.61 -17.49 18.37
N ALA A 58 -3.37 -16.83 19.25
CA ALA A 58 -3.83 -17.45 20.48
C ALA A 58 -4.96 -18.46 20.24
N SER A 59 -5.92 -18.11 19.38
CA SER A 59 -6.98 -19.03 18.96
C SER A 59 -7.49 -18.70 17.57
N ILE A 60 -8.06 -19.72 16.90
CA ILE A 60 -8.71 -19.59 15.59
C ILE A 60 -10.13 -20.10 15.73
N GLU A 61 -11.09 -19.20 15.58
CA GLU A 61 -12.52 -19.48 15.58
C GLU A 61 -13.05 -19.45 14.15
N THR A 62 -14.06 -20.27 13.86
CA THR A 62 -14.68 -20.37 12.54
C THR A 62 -16.12 -19.90 12.62
N TYR A 63 -16.60 -19.16 11.61
CA TYR A 63 -17.97 -18.65 11.59
C TYR A 63 -18.54 -18.58 10.17
N GLY A 64 -19.81 -18.19 10.10
CA GLY A 64 -20.48 -17.79 8.86
C GLY A 64 -21.38 -18.86 8.22
N PHE A 65 -21.62 -19.98 8.91
CA PHE A 65 -22.63 -20.95 8.49
C PHE A 65 -24.02 -20.29 8.42
N PRO A 66 -24.85 -20.53 7.38
CA PRO A 66 -24.61 -21.35 6.18
C PRO A 66 -24.20 -20.55 4.93
N GLY A 67 -23.66 -19.33 5.06
CA GLY A 67 -23.51 -18.40 3.93
C GLY A 67 -22.07 -18.02 3.54
N LYS A 68 -21.12 -17.97 4.49
CA LYS A 68 -19.76 -17.44 4.28
C LYS A 68 -18.72 -18.22 5.08
N TRP A 69 -17.58 -18.57 4.48
CA TRP A 69 -16.47 -19.13 5.27
C TRP A 69 -15.67 -18.01 5.90
N GLY A 70 -15.74 -17.94 7.24
CA GLY A 70 -15.05 -16.93 8.02
C GLY A 70 -14.14 -17.54 9.08
N PHE A 71 -12.99 -16.92 9.31
CA PHE A 71 -12.08 -17.22 10.41
C PHE A 71 -11.85 -15.96 11.25
N VAL A 72 -11.80 -16.11 12.57
CA VAL A 72 -11.33 -15.07 13.48
C VAL A 72 -10.04 -15.55 14.14
N LEU A 73 -8.95 -14.86 13.86
CA LEU A 73 -7.65 -15.05 14.50
C LEU A 73 -7.57 -14.11 15.70
N ASN A 74 -7.59 -14.67 16.90
CA ASN A 74 -7.53 -13.88 18.15
C ASN A 74 -6.09 -13.67 18.61
N SER A 75 -5.80 -12.47 19.08
CA SER A 75 -4.49 -12.04 19.62
C SER A 75 -3.33 -12.42 18.70
N VAL A 76 -3.35 -11.86 17.49
CA VAL A 76 -2.31 -12.10 16.50
C VAL A 76 -1.11 -11.24 16.82
N ARG A 77 0.04 -11.89 16.99
CA ARG A 77 1.34 -11.24 17.12
C ARG A 77 2.22 -11.71 16.01
N SER A 78 2.79 -10.78 15.28
CA SER A 78 3.70 -11.08 14.19
C SER A 78 4.99 -10.31 14.39
N SER A 79 6.10 -10.89 14.02
CA SER A 79 7.39 -10.21 14.05
C SER A 79 8.26 -10.72 12.93
N GLY A 80 9.27 -9.94 12.57
CA GLY A 80 10.24 -10.39 11.60
C GLY A 80 11.36 -9.40 11.40
N THR A 81 12.24 -9.75 10.48
CA THR A 81 13.40 -8.93 10.12
C THR A 81 13.27 -8.49 8.68
N VAL A 82 13.55 -7.22 8.43
CA VAL A 82 13.65 -6.66 7.08
C VAL A 82 14.93 -5.86 7.00
N SER A 83 15.65 -5.98 5.88
CA SER A 83 16.82 -5.13 5.60
C SER A 83 16.41 -4.01 4.65
N ASP A 84 16.93 -2.80 4.87
CA ASP A 84 16.84 -1.75 3.85
C ASP A 84 17.90 -1.95 2.74
N PHE A 85 17.86 -1.08 1.74
CA PHE A 85 18.82 -1.07 0.63
C PHE A 85 20.26 -0.74 1.04
N LEU A 86 20.48 -0.35 2.30
CA LEU A 86 21.81 -0.07 2.88
C LEU A 86 22.26 -1.23 3.78
N ASN A 87 21.60 -2.39 3.69
CA ASN A 87 21.81 -3.57 4.51
C ASN A 87 21.65 -3.33 6.02
N ASN A 88 20.93 -2.27 6.43
CA ASN A 88 20.55 -2.11 7.83
C ASN A 88 19.38 -3.06 8.12
N ALA A 89 19.57 -3.95 9.09
CA ALA A 89 18.52 -4.84 9.55
C ALA A 89 17.61 -4.13 10.57
N TYR A 90 16.30 -4.25 10.35
CA TYR A 90 15.24 -3.78 11.22
C TYR A 90 14.40 -4.97 11.69
N VAL A 91 13.99 -4.92 12.95
CA VAL A 91 13.01 -5.86 13.49
C VAL A 91 11.67 -5.16 13.52
N TRP A 92 10.64 -5.76 12.94
CA TRP A 92 9.27 -5.29 13.07
C TRP A 92 8.49 -6.22 14.01
N LYS A 93 7.55 -5.64 14.76
CA LYS A 93 6.59 -6.36 15.60
C LYS A 93 5.21 -5.76 15.38
N TRP A 94 4.24 -6.58 15.06
CA TRP A 94 2.86 -6.21 14.86
C TRP A 94 1.96 -6.96 15.84
N ASP A 95 1.04 -6.25 16.48
CA ASP A 95 -0.01 -6.83 17.31
C ASP A 95 -1.39 -6.39 16.85
N SER A 96 -2.31 -7.37 16.88
CA SER A 96 -3.72 -7.18 16.57
C SER A 96 -4.58 -8.02 17.52
N ASN A 97 -5.64 -7.43 18.06
CA ASN A 97 -6.55 -8.14 18.96
C ASN A 97 -7.35 -9.22 18.23
N ALA A 98 -7.81 -8.91 17.02
CA ALA A 98 -8.59 -9.83 16.20
C ALA A 98 -8.39 -9.51 14.72
N ILE A 99 -8.21 -10.56 13.92
CA ILE A 99 -8.23 -10.50 12.46
C ILE A 99 -9.32 -11.44 11.97
N GLN A 100 -10.29 -10.86 11.27
CA GLN A 100 -11.36 -11.56 10.60
C GLN A 100 -10.94 -11.81 9.15
N VAL A 101 -11.02 -13.05 8.69
CA VAL A 101 -10.72 -13.46 7.32
C VAL A 101 -11.98 -14.06 6.73
N GLU A 102 -12.51 -13.47 5.66
CA GLU A 102 -13.68 -13.93 4.94
C GLU A 102 -13.29 -14.45 3.56
N ILE A 103 -13.81 -15.63 3.23
CA ILE A 103 -13.70 -16.26 1.92
C ILE A 103 -15.11 -16.40 1.35
N ASN A 104 -15.30 -15.91 0.13
CA ASN A 104 -16.55 -16.12 -0.59
C ASN A 104 -16.54 -17.52 -1.24
N PRO A 105 -17.42 -18.45 -0.85
CA PRO A 105 -17.42 -19.80 -1.40
C PRO A 105 -17.80 -19.86 -2.88
N LEU A 106 -18.51 -18.86 -3.41
CA LEU A 106 -18.87 -18.78 -4.84
C LEU A 106 -17.77 -18.12 -5.68
N ASN A 107 -16.84 -17.41 -5.05
CA ASN A 107 -15.64 -16.84 -5.68
C ASN A 107 -14.43 -17.04 -4.77
N SER A 108 -13.92 -18.27 -4.71
CA SER A 108 -12.86 -18.66 -3.77
C SER A 108 -11.50 -18.02 -4.03
N GLN A 109 -11.38 -17.16 -5.05
CA GLN A 109 -10.19 -16.38 -5.36
C GLN A 109 -10.18 -15.01 -4.68
N GLU A 110 -11.30 -14.61 -4.06
CA GLU A 110 -11.41 -13.38 -3.29
C GLU A 110 -11.27 -13.68 -1.78
N LEU A 111 -10.29 -13.01 -1.16
CA LEU A 111 -10.01 -13.06 0.26
C LEU A 111 -10.20 -11.66 0.84
N THR A 112 -11.13 -11.51 1.77
CA THR A 112 -11.30 -10.26 2.53
C THR A 112 -10.69 -10.43 3.92
N ILE A 113 -9.81 -9.53 4.30
CA ILE A 113 -9.13 -9.52 5.61
C ILE A 113 -9.50 -8.22 6.31
N VAL A 114 -10.11 -8.32 7.47
CA VAL A 114 -10.52 -7.17 8.29
C VAL A 114 -9.91 -7.31 9.67
N SER A 115 -9.13 -6.34 10.10
CA SER A 115 -8.75 -6.21 11.50
C SER A 115 -9.45 -5.00 12.10
N LYS A 116 -10.42 -5.30 12.97
CA LYS A 116 -11.17 -4.30 13.72
C LYS A 116 -10.44 -3.94 15.01
N GLY A 117 -10.43 -2.67 15.36
CA GLY A 117 -9.79 -2.15 16.56
C GLY A 117 -8.37 -1.64 16.32
N LYS A 118 -7.62 -1.49 17.41
CA LYS A 118 -6.27 -0.92 17.40
C LYS A 118 -5.25 -1.99 17.02
N ASN A 119 -4.49 -1.70 15.98
CA ASN A 119 -3.33 -2.47 15.55
C ASN A 119 -2.08 -1.66 15.86
N ASN A 120 -1.05 -2.26 16.43
CA ASN A 120 0.22 -1.57 16.64
C ASN A 120 1.32 -2.25 15.85
N LEU A 121 2.04 -1.47 15.05
CA LEU A 121 3.27 -1.87 14.38
C LEU A 121 4.43 -1.10 15.03
N LEU A 122 5.41 -1.83 15.53
CA LEU A 122 6.63 -1.32 16.13
C LEU A 122 7.79 -1.71 15.22
N ILE A 123 8.66 -0.75 14.92
CA ILE A 123 9.88 -0.96 14.13
C ILE A 123 11.07 -0.63 15.01
N PHE A 124 12.06 -1.52 15.05
CA PHE A 124 13.29 -1.42 15.82
C PHE A 124 14.49 -1.55 14.89
N GLU A 125 15.60 -0.90 15.23
CA GLU A 125 16.91 -1.29 14.70
C GLU A 125 17.29 -2.66 15.24
N SER A 126 18.14 -3.39 14.50
CA SER A 126 18.69 -4.69 14.94
C SER A 126 19.32 -4.64 16.35
N LYS A 127 19.89 -3.48 16.75
CA LYS A 127 20.44 -3.24 18.10
C LYS A 127 19.39 -3.03 19.20
N GLY A 128 18.10 -3.14 18.89
CA GLY A 128 16.98 -3.08 19.85
C GLY A 128 16.36 -1.69 20.09
N ARG A 129 16.90 -0.63 19.48
CA ARG A 129 16.34 0.72 19.58
C ARG A 129 15.04 0.81 18.80
N GLN A 130 13.92 1.11 19.47
CA GLN A 130 12.67 1.43 18.78
C GLN A 130 12.89 2.68 17.92
N LEU A 131 12.41 2.67 16.68
CA LEU A 131 12.45 3.79 15.76
C LEU A 131 11.08 4.45 15.64
N VAL A 132 10.08 3.63 15.35
CA VAL A 132 8.74 4.09 15.00
C VAL A 132 7.70 3.18 15.65
N LYS A 133 6.63 3.80 16.13
CA LYS A 133 5.38 3.14 16.49
C LYS A 133 4.26 3.66 15.59
N VAL A 134 3.61 2.77 14.87
CA VAL A 134 2.41 3.06 14.10
C VAL A 134 1.22 2.43 14.79
N THR A 135 0.23 3.23 15.14
CA THR A 135 -1.07 2.76 15.61
C THR A 135 -2.08 2.96 14.50
N LEU A 136 -2.67 1.86 14.03
CA LEU A 136 -3.69 1.84 12.99
C LEU A 136 -5.05 1.56 13.66
N GLU A 137 -6.10 2.24 13.23
CA GLU A 137 -7.48 1.93 13.60
C GLU A 137 -8.19 1.46 12.34
N ASN A 138 -8.91 0.34 12.42
CA ASN A 138 -9.67 -0.22 11.29
C ASN A 138 -8.81 -0.46 10.04
N LEU A 139 -8.13 -1.61 10.04
CA LEU A 139 -7.40 -2.11 8.88
C LEU A 139 -8.35 -3.02 8.08
N GLU A 140 -8.54 -2.72 6.80
CA GLU A 140 -9.37 -3.53 5.90
C GLU A 140 -8.59 -3.81 4.63
N SER A 141 -8.63 -5.04 4.14
CA SER A 141 -7.98 -5.43 2.91
C SER A 141 -8.82 -6.41 2.14
N GLN A 142 -8.79 -6.30 0.82
CA GLN A 142 -9.29 -7.30 -0.10
C GLN A 142 -8.19 -7.66 -1.09
N VAL A 143 -8.00 -8.96 -1.26
CA VAL A 143 -7.05 -9.56 -2.20
C VAL A 143 -7.84 -10.44 -3.16
N SER A 144 -7.56 -10.32 -4.45
CA SER A 144 -8.09 -11.20 -5.49
C SER A 144 -6.97 -11.79 -6.34
N GLN A 145 -7.27 -12.84 -7.11
CA GLN A 145 -6.36 -13.45 -8.08
C GLN A 145 -4.94 -13.72 -7.54
N ILE A 146 -4.82 -14.71 -6.66
CA ILE A 146 -3.51 -15.22 -6.23
C ILE A 146 -3.16 -16.40 -7.16
N THR A 147 -2.47 -16.14 -8.27
CA THR A 147 -1.80 -17.20 -9.03
C THR A 147 -0.29 -17.14 -8.78
N LYS A 148 0.48 -18.11 -9.29
CA LYS A 148 1.95 -18.07 -9.16
C LYS A 148 2.58 -16.85 -9.84
N THR A 149 1.94 -16.31 -10.88
CA THR A 149 2.51 -15.26 -11.75
C THR A 149 1.77 -13.93 -11.68
N ASN A 150 0.52 -13.91 -11.21
CA ASN A 150 -0.30 -12.72 -11.08
C ASN A 150 -0.79 -12.58 -9.62
N TYR A 151 -0.75 -11.36 -9.11
CA TYR A 151 -1.21 -11.02 -7.78
C TYR A 151 -1.96 -9.69 -7.81
N SER A 152 -3.18 -9.66 -7.25
CA SER A 152 -3.96 -8.43 -7.09
C SER A 152 -4.30 -8.16 -5.63
N LEU A 153 -3.72 -7.10 -5.08
CA LEU A 153 -4.25 -6.42 -3.90
C LEU A 153 -5.27 -5.38 -4.37
N ASP A 154 -6.54 -5.76 -4.39
CA ASP A 154 -7.62 -4.87 -4.83
C ASP A 154 -7.68 -3.62 -3.98
N PHE A 155 -7.59 -3.81 -2.66
CA PHE A 155 -7.26 -2.71 -1.77
C PHE A 155 -6.67 -3.16 -0.42
N LEU A 156 -5.89 -2.25 0.15
CA LEU A 156 -5.56 -2.15 1.57
C LEU A 156 -5.95 -0.76 2.02
N GLN A 157 -6.84 -0.68 3.00
CA GLN A 157 -7.35 0.56 3.56
C GLN A 157 -7.04 0.62 5.05
N ILE A 158 -6.61 1.80 5.48
CA ILE A 158 -6.44 2.15 6.88
C ILE A 158 -7.18 3.45 7.17
N GLU A 159 -7.72 3.56 8.38
CA GLU A 159 -8.33 4.78 8.87
C GLU A 159 -7.65 5.25 10.16
N ASN A 160 -7.82 6.53 10.49
CA ASN A 160 -7.42 7.16 11.75
C ASN A 160 -6.04 6.72 12.30
N SER A 161 -5.08 6.59 11.40
CA SER A 161 -3.77 6.03 11.70
C SER A 161 -2.85 7.11 12.26
N ARG A 162 -2.09 6.77 13.29
CA ARG A 162 -1.18 7.68 13.99
C ARG A 162 0.21 7.08 14.04
N ILE A 163 1.20 7.88 13.67
CA ILE A 163 2.61 7.50 13.64
C ILE A 163 3.34 8.31 14.70
N TYR A 164 4.11 7.61 15.51
CA TYR A 164 4.88 8.16 16.63
C TYR A 164 6.34 7.78 16.46
N LEU A 165 7.22 8.70 16.83
CA LEU A 165 8.65 8.42 17.01
C LEU A 165 8.88 7.65 18.31
N SER A 166 10.08 7.10 18.44
CA SER A 166 10.52 6.35 19.62
C SER A 166 10.49 7.14 20.93
N ASN A 167 10.65 8.46 20.87
CA ASN A 167 10.53 9.36 22.02
C ASN A 167 9.06 9.71 22.38
N GLY A 168 8.07 9.10 21.71
CA GLY A 168 6.65 9.34 21.92
C GLY A 168 6.09 10.54 21.17
N SER A 169 6.93 11.35 20.50
CA SER A 169 6.46 12.48 19.70
C SER A 169 5.63 11.99 18.52
N LYS A 170 4.50 12.67 18.26
CA LYS A 170 3.70 12.44 17.04
C LYS A 170 4.53 12.83 15.82
N LEU A 171 4.64 11.92 14.85
CA LEU A 171 5.29 12.17 13.56
C LEU A 171 4.24 12.54 12.51
N ALA A 172 3.18 11.74 12.41
CA ALA A 172 2.13 11.97 11.42
C ALA A 172 0.80 11.36 11.86
N GLN A 173 -0.29 11.84 11.25
CA GLN A 173 -1.62 11.25 11.35
C GLN A 173 -2.23 11.19 9.96
N ILE A 174 -2.82 10.06 9.63
CA ILE A 174 -3.50 9.80 8.37
C ILE A 174 -4.95 9.54 8.69
N ASN A 175 -5.86 10.34 8.13
CA ASN A 175 -7.29 10.08 8.32
C ASN A 175 -7.72 8.82 7.55
N ARG A 176 -7.34 8.74 6.27
CA ARG A 176 -7.59 7.55 5.45
C ARG A 176 -6.46 7.37 4.45
N ALA A 177 -6.00 6.14 4.28
CA ALA A 177 -5.18 5.75 3.14
C ALA A 177 -5.76 4.50 2.49
N LYS A 178 -5.71 4.45 1.16
CA LYS A 178 -6.09 3.30 0.35
C LYS A 178 -4.98 3.00 -0.64
N LEU A 179 -4.52 1.76 -0.67
CA LEU A 179 -3.49 1.24 -1.55
C LEU A 179 -4.09 0.11 -2.38
N SER A 180 -3.87 0.10 -3.69
CA SER A 180 -4.15 -1.04 -4.56
C SER A 180 -2.87 -1.38 -5.32
N ILE A 181 -2.59 -2.66 -5.51
CA ILE A 181 -1.42 -3.14 -6.24
C ILE A 181 -1.87 -4.28 -7.15
N THR A 182 -1.50 -4.21 -8.43
CA THR A 182 -1.68 -5.34 -9.34
C THR A 182 -0.35 -5.64 -9.98
N ALA A 183 0.15 -6.86 -9.78
CA ALA A 183 1.36 -7.38 -10.37
C ALA A 183 1.00 -8.47 -11.38
N SER A 184 1.60 -8.39 -12.56
CA SER A 184 1.45 -9.38 -13.62
C SER A 184 2.79 -9.69 -14.26
N GLN A 185 3.04 -10.97 -14.52
CA GLN A 185 4.19 -11.41 -15.30
C GLN A 185 3.71 -11.91 -16.66
N GLY A 186 4.24 -11.32 -17.72
CA GLY A 186 4.05 -11.76 -19.10
C GLY A 186 5.33 -12.35 -19.68
N GLU A 187 5.20 -13.36 -20.52
CA GLU A 187 6.29 -13.83 -21.38
C GLU A 187 6.24 -13.04 -22.69
N GLN A 188 7.28 -12.25 -22.97
CA GLN A 188 7.54 -11.74 -24.32
C GLN A 188 8.70 -12.52 -24.94
N LYS A 189 8.73 -12.53 -26.27
CA LYS A 189 9.66 -13.30 -27.13
C LYS A 189 11.12 -13.09 -26.67
N ASN A 190 11.62 -13.99 -25.82
CA ASN A 190 12.94 -14.04 -25.18
C ASN A 190 13.16 -13.29 -23.84
N SER A 191 12.13 -12.74 -23.18
CA SER A 191 12.27 -12.15 -21.83
C SER A 191 11.00 -12.21 -20.98
N VAL A 192 11.17 -12.39 -19.67
CA VAL A 192 10.10 -12.25 -18.67
C VAL A 192 9.89 -10.76 -18.40
N HIS A 193 8.74 -10.22 -18.78
CA HIS A 193 8.36 -8.84 -18.49
C HIS A 193 7.43 -8.82 -17.28
N SER A 194 7.87 -8.18 -16.19
CA SER A 194 7.03 -7.95 -15.02
C SER A 194 6.51 -6.53 -15.04
N GLU A 195 5.21 -6.38 -14.79
CA GLU A 195 4.55 -5.10 -14.58
C GLU A 195 3.93 -5.08 -13.19
N VAL A 196 4.21 -4.02 -12.43
CA VAL A 196 3.59 -3.78 -11.13
C VAL A 196 2.94 -2.41 -11.15
N SER A 197 1.61 -2.40 -11.24
CA SER A 197 0.83 -1.18 -11.08
C SER A 197 0.50 -0.94 -9.61
N SER A 198 0.55 0.31 -9.18
CA SER A 198 0.14 0.70 -7.83
C SER A 198 -0.70 1.97 -7.84
N ASN A 199 -1.64 2.07 -6.91
CA ASN A 199 -2.46 3.25 -6.70
C ASN A 199 -2.58 3.52 -5.19
N LEU A 200 -1.99 4.61 -4.73
CA LEU A 200 -2.05 5.10 -3.36
C LEU A 200 -2.88 6.38 -3.32
N LEU A 201 -3.90 6.40 -2.46
CA LEU A 201 -4.66 7.59 -2.12
C LEU A 201 -4.59 7.82 -0.62
N ILE A 202 -4.15 9.01 -0.21
CA ILE A 202 -4.13 9.45 1.17
C ILE A 202 -5.01 10.69 1.28
N ASN A 203 -6.04 10.60 2.12
CA ASN A 203 -6.90 11.73 2.47
C ASN A 203 -6.50 12.25 3.86
N LYS A 204 -6.18 13.54 3.91
CA LYS A 204 -5.80 14.28 5.12
C LYS A 204 -4.65 13.62 5.88
N LEU A 205 -3.44 13.89 5.41
CA LEU A 205 -2.18 13.62 6.09
C LEU A 205 -1.77 14.85 6.90
N LYS A 206 -1.66 14.70 8.21
CA LYS A 206 -1.15 15.73 9.13
C LYS A 206 0.25 15.33 9.62
N ILE A 207 1.19 16.26 9.63
CA ILE A 207 2.60 16.05 9.98
C ILE A 207 2.93 16.85 11.25
N PHE A 208 3.27 16.17 12.35
CA PHE A 208 3.48 16.78 13.66
C PHE A 208 4.98 17.13 13.91
N PRO A 209 5.30 18.01 14.87
CA PRO A 209 6.27 19.08 14.63
C PRO A 209 7.74 18.64 14.65
N LYS A 210 8.45 19.09 13.60
CA LYS A 210 9.88 19.47 13.46
C LYS A 210 10.30 19.63 11.99
N LEU A 211 9.43 19.27 11.03
CA LEU A 211 9.69 19.51 9.61
C LEU A 211 9.29 20.95 9.26
N ASN A 212 10.25 21.73 8.76
CA ASN A 212 9.99 23.07 8.22
C ASN A 212 9.23 22.90 6.89
N VAL A 213 7.91 22.87 6.94
CA VAL A 213 7.06 22.54 5.79
C VAL A 213 6.38 23.80 5.21
N PRO A 214 6.22 23.93 3.88
CA PRO A 214 5.81 25.20 3.24
C PRO A 214 4.46 25.82 3.62
N PHE A 215 3.43 25.01 3.92
CA PHE A 215 2.04 25.48 4.02
C PHE A 215 1.28 24.91 5.22
N GLY A 216 1.97 24.76 6.34
CA GLY A 216 1.41 24.18 7.56
C GLY A 216 1.47 22.65 7.54
N ASP A 217 0.89 22.03 8.56
CA ASP A 217 1.11 20.61 8.84
C ASP A 217 0.22 19.64 8.03
N THR A 218 -0.72 20.13 7.21
CA THR A 218 -1.78 19.28 6.66
C THR A 218 -1.79 19.27 5.14
N ILE A 219 -1.62 18.07 4.56
CA ILE A 219 -1.86 17.76 3.15
C ILE A 219 -3.26 17.14 3.06
N THR A 220 -4.17 17.80 2.35
CA THR A 220 -5.58 17.39 2.27
C THR A 220 -5.76 16.16 1.40
N GLU A 221 -4.98 16.04 0.33
CA GLU A 221 -5.00 14.92 -0.59
C GLU A 221 -3.59 14.68 -1.14
N LEU A 222 -3.19 13.41 -1.16
CA LEU A 222 -2.04 12.92 -1.91
C LEU A 222 -2.48 11.68 -2.68
N LYS A 223 -2.23 11.65 -3.98
CA LYS A 223 -2.55 10.50 -4.84
C LYS A 223 -1.35 10.18 -5.72
N ILE A 224 -1.03 8.90 -5.82
CA ILE A 224 0.09 8.39 -6.61
C ILE A 224 -0.42 7.16 -7.36
N LYS A 225 -0.30 7.18 -8.68
CA LYS A 225 -0.46 6.01 -9.55
C LYS A 225 0.84 5.77 -10.28
N SER A 226 1.37 4.57 -10.16
CA SER A 226 2.61 4.16 -10.81
C SER A 226 2.46 2.85 -11.56
N LEU A 227 3.31 2.66 -12.57
CA LEU A 227 3.55 1.40 -13.24
C LEU A 227 5.06 1.15 -13.23
N ILE A 228 5.49 0.07 -12.61
CA ILE A 228 6.88 -0.37 -12.61
C ILE A 228 7.00 -1.45 -13.67
N SER A 229 7.91 -1.27 -14.62
CA SER A 229 8.15 -2.20 -15.73
C SER A 229 9.57 -2.74 -15.66
N GLY A 230 9.76 -4.00 -16.07
CA GLY A 230 11.04 -4.68 -16.08
C GLY A 230 11.11 -5.84 -15.10
N ASN A 231 12.14 -6.68 -15.21
CA ASN A 231 12.24 -7.89 -14.40
C ASN A 231 12.68 -7.55 -12.96
N ILE A 232 11.78 -7.71 -12.00
CA ILE A 232 12.05 -7.46 -10.57
C ILE A 232 12.25 -8.81 -9.88
N VAL A 233 13.50 -9.12 -9.52
CA VAL A 233 13.84 -10.34 -8.81
C VAL A 233 13.80 -10.10 -7.30
N GLN A 234 13.06 -10.95 -6.59
CA GLN A 234 13.04 -10.96 -5.12
C GLN A 234 14.17 -11.87 -4.57
N PRO A 235 14.82 -11.53 -3.44
CA PRO A 235 14.60 -10.31 -2.66
C PRO A 235 15.13 -9.06 -3.38
N ILE A 236 14.50 -7.91 -3.09
CA ILE A 236 14.96 -6.62 -3.61
C ILE A 236 16.28 -6.27 -2.93
N THR A 237 17.37 -6.34 -3.68
CA THR A 237 18.75 -6.10 -3.23
C THR A 237 19.38 -5.06 -4.15
N LEU A 238 20.51 -4.48 -3.76
CA LEU A 238 21.24 -3.54 -4.62
C LEU A 238 21.58 -4.16 -5.98
N SER A 239 21.98 -5.44 -6.00
CA SER A 239 22.27 -6.17 -7.22
C SER A 239 21.02 -6.41 -8.07
N SER A 240 19.88 -6.79 -7.47
CA SER A 240 18.65 -6.99 -8.25
C SER A 240 18.08 -5.68 -8.79
N VAL A 241 18.21 -4.57 -8.08
CA VAL A 241 17.86 -3.23 -8.59
C VAL A 241 18.80 -2.81 -9.72
N SER A 242 20.11 -3.09 -9.60
CA SER A 242 21.07 -2.83 -10.67
C SER A 242 20.74 -3.63 -11.93
N ASN A 243 20.38 -4.90 -11.78
CA ASN A 243 19.99 -5.75 -12.90
C ASN A 243 18.70 -5.25 -13.55
N TRP A 244 17.66 -4.98 -12.76
CA TRP A 244 16.40 -4.40 -13.24
C TRP A 244 16.64 -3.14 -14.08
N ARG A 245 17.52 -2.26 -13.60
CA ARG A 245 17.90 -1.04 -14.32
C ARG A 245 18.71 -1.32 -15.58
N ASN A 246 19.66 -2.25 -15.55
CA ASN A 246 20.44 -2.65 -16.73
C ASN A 246 19.55 -3.29 -17.81
N ASP A 247 18.47 -3.95 -17.41
CA ASP A 247 17.46 -4.55 -18.29
C ASP A 247 16.43 -3.52 -18.81
N GLY A 248 16.67 -2.23 -18.61
CA GLY A 248 15.81 -1.15 -19.09
C GLY A 248 14.59 -0.88 -18.19
N GLY A 249 14.65 -1.28 -16.92
CA GLY A 249 13.59 -1.06 -15.95
C GLY A 249 13.26 0.43 -15.73
N THR A 250 11.96 0.73 -15.69
CA THR A 250 11.44 2.09 -15.50
C THR A 250 10.25 2.11 -14.55
N VAL A 251 10.00 3.28 -13.96
CA VAL A 251 8.79 3.58 -13.21
C VAL A 251 8.06 4.71 -13.92
N GLU A 252 6.90 4.41 -14.48
CA GLU A 252 6.00 5.43 -15.02
C GLU A 252 5.10 5.96 -13.91
N LEU A 253 5.21 7.24 -13.60
CA LEU A 253 4.28 7.98 -12.76
C LEU A 253 3.09 8.40 -13.63
N LYS A 254 2.05 7.55 -13.66
CA LYS A 254 0.83 7.81 -14.44
C LYS A 254 0.07 9.02 -13.90
N GLU A 255 0.02 9.18 -12.58
CA GLU A 255 -0.66 10.30 -11.93
C GLU A 255 -0.03 10.56 -10.56
N PHE A 256 0.44 11.78 -10.34
CA PHE A 256 0.68 12.33 -9.02
C PHE A 256 -0.28 13.48 -8.83
N LYS A 257 -0.94 13.57 -7.68
CA LYS A 257 -1.79 14.72 -7.31
C LYS A 257 -1.55 15.07 -5.86
N ILE A 258 -1.44 16.37 -5.59
CA ILE A 258 -1.29 16.90 -4.24
C ILE A 258 -2.16 18.15 -4.05
N ASN A 259 -2.90 18.19 -2.93
CA ASN A 259 -3.59 19.38 -2.46
C ASN A 259 -3.00 19.77 -1.10
N TYR A 260 -2.21 20.84 -1.08
CA TYR A 260 -1.45 21.25 0.09
C TYR A 260 -1.49 22.77 0.29
N GLY A 261 -2.32 23.23 1.23
CA GLY A 261 -2.57 24.65 1.47
C GLY A 261 -3.03 25.37 0.19
N PRO A 262 -2.31 26.41 -0.27
CA PRO A 262 -2.65 27.15 -1.49
C PRO A 262 -2.17 26.45 -2.79
N VAL A 263 -1.51 25.30 -2.69
CA VAL A 263 -0.94 24.58 -3.85
C VAL A 263 -1.81 23.41 -4.24
N LEU A 264 -2.17 23.38 -5.53
CA LEU A 264 -2.78 22.24 -6.20
C LEU A 264 -1.83 21.81 -7.32
N GLY A 265 -1.27 20.61 -7.22
CA GLY A 265 -0.31 20.09 -8.19
C GLY A 265 -0.75 18.75 -8.76
N THR A 266 -0.55 18.57 -10.05
CA THR A 266 -0.64 17.27 -10.72
C THR A 266 0.61 17.04 -11.55
N ALA A 267 1.18 15.84 -11.51
CA ALA A 267 2.32 15.50 -12.35
C ALA A 267 2.18 14.11 -12.97
N SER A 268 2.85 13.91 -14.09
CA SER A 268 3.07 12.59 -14.70
C SER A 268 4.42 12.55 -15.37
N GLY A 269 4.96 11.36 -15.58
CA GLY A 269 6.22 11.18 -16.30
C GLY A 269 6.92 9.89 -15.93
N THR A 270 8.24 9.87 -16.05
CA THR A 270 9.03 8.64 -15.95
C THR A 270 10.20 8.85 -15.01
N LEU A 271 10.46 7.84 -14.20
CA LEU A 271 11.64 7.68 -13.37
C LEU A 271 12.41 6.45 -13.84
N ALA A 272 13.71 6.61 -13.98
CA ALA A 272 14.68 5.55 -14.15
C ALA A 272 15.82 5.75 -13.14
N LEU A 273 16.82 4.89 -13.20
CA LEU A 273 18.02 5.00 -12.38
C LEU A 273 19.25 5.15 -13.29
N ASP A 274 20.19 6.00 -12.89
CA ASP A 274 21.47 6.21 -13.56
C ASP A 274 22.52 5.13 -13.18
N LYS A 275 23.74 5.26 -13.71
CA LYS A 275 24.84 4.30 -13.46
C LYS A 275 25.28 4.15 -12.02
N ASN A 276 25.00 5.14 -11.20
CA ASN A 276 25.27 5.14 -9.76
C ASN A 276 23.98 4.85 -8.97
N LEU A 277 22.95 4.32 -9.66
CA LEU A 277 21.61 4.08 -9.14
C LEU A 277 20.96 5.34 -8.55
N GLN A 278 21.32 6.52 -9.05
CA GLN A 278 20.65 7.77 -8.67
C GLN A 278 19.39 7.97 -9.51
N PRO A 279 18.37 8.65 -8.99
CA PRO A 279 17.15 8.94 -9.75
C PRO A 279 17.45 9.75 -11.01
N LEU A 280 16.97 9.26 -12.15
CA LEU A 280 16.86 10.00 -13.40
C LEU A 280 15.37 10.21 -13.66
N VAL A 281 14.88 11.44 -13.51
CA VAL A 281 13.44 11.73 -13.50
C VAL A 281 13.11 12.77 -14.56
N ALA A 282 12.03 12.56 -15.30
CA ALA A 282 11.44 13.55 -16.19
C ALA A 282 9.92 13.57 -15.99
N LEU A 283 9.39 14.71 -15.53
CA LEU A 283 7.97 14.92 -15.23
C LEU A 283 7.42 16.13 -15.97
N SER A 284 6.14 16.07 -16.33
CA SER A 284 5.33 17.23 -16.65
C SER A 284 4.48 17.57 -15.42
N LEU A 285 4.70 18.75 -14.83
CA LEU A 285 3.98 19.25 -13.66
C LEU A 285 3.00 20.33 -14.10
N ARG A 286 1.72 20.18 -13.75
CA ARG A 286 0.74 21.27 -13.78
C ARG A 286 0.46 21.72 -12.35
N ILE A 287 0.69 22.99 -12.04
CA ILE A 287 0.63 23.51 -10.67
C ILE A 287 -0.11 24.85 -10.60
N LYS A 288 -1.00 24.97 -9.61
CA LYS A 288 -1.58 26.24 -9.14
C LYS A 288 -0.89 26.65 -7.84
N GLY A 289 -0.61 27.94 -7.69
CA GLY A 289 0.11 28.47 -6.52
C GLY A 289 1.63 28.28 -6.57
N ALA A 290 2.21 28.07 -7.76
CA ALA A 290 3.65 27.86 -7.94
C ALA A 290 4.49 29.01 -7.37
N SER A 291 4.09 30.26 -7.62
CA SER A 291 4.78 31.44 -7.10
C SER A 291 4.87 31.43 -5.56
N LYS A 292 3.75 31.11 -4.87
CA LYS A 292 3.70 30.96 -3.41
C LYS A 292 4.56 29.78 -2.92
N LEU A 293 4.60 28.68 -3.66
CA LEU A 293 5.42 27.52 -3.31
C LEU A 293 6.91 27.87 -3.33
N ILE A 294 7.39 28.45 -4.44
CA ILE A 294 8.80 28.81 -4.55
C ILE A 294 9.20 29.84 -3.50
N GLN A 295 8.36 30.85 -3.26
CA GLN A 295 8.60 31.79 -2.17
C GLN A 295 8.78 31.08 -0.83
N ARG A 296 7.86 30.19 -0.46
CA ARG A 296 7.95 29.46 0.81
C ARG A 296 9.18 28.54 0.85
N LEU A 297 9.49 27.84 -0.24
CA LEU A 297 10.67 26.97 -0.32
C LEU A 297 11.99 27.75 -0.12
N VAL A 298 12.06 29.00 -0.60
CA VAL A 298 13.18 29.90 -0.34
C VAL A 298 13.22 30.34 1.12
N GLU A 299 12.08 30.74 1.69
CA GLU A 299 11.98 31.18 3.10
C GLU A 299 12.40 30.08 4.09
N ILE A 300 12.12 28.81 3.77
CA ILE A 300 12.51 27.67 4.61
C ILE A 300 13.91 27.11 4.28
N GLY A 301 14.63 27.71 3.33
CA GLY A 301 16.00 27.35 2.97
C GLY A 301 16.16 26.09 2.09
N LEU A 302 15.08 25.54 1.53
CA LEU A 302 15.15 24.40 0.61
C LEU A 302 15.56 24.82 -0.82
N VAL A 303 15.28 26.06 -1.20
CA VAL A 303 15.67 26.61 -2.51
C VAL A 303 16.59 27.82 -2.28
N PRO A 304 17.81 27.85 -2.86
CA PRO A 304 18.69 29.00 -2.77
C PRO A 304 18.00 30.28 -3.29
N PRO A 305 18.16 31.44 -2.62
CA PRO A 305 17.44 32.67 -2.98
C PRO A 305 17.61 33.09 -4.45
N GLY A 306 18.84 33.01 -5.00
CA GLY A 306 19.11 33.36 -6.39
C GLY A 306 18.33 32.51 -7.39
N ASN A 307 18.33 31.18 -7.20
CA ASN A 307 17.57 30.25 -8.03
C ASN A 307 16.06 30.49 -7.89
N GLY A 308 15.60 30.74 -6.66
CA GLY A 308 14.21 31.06 -6.36
C GLY A 308 13.73 32.33 -7.07
N SER A 309 14.52 33.39 -7.08
CA SER A 309 14.20 34.65 -7.78
C SER A 309 14.08 34.44 -9.30
N LEU A 310 15.01 33.71 -9.92
CA LEU A 310 14.94 33.39 -11.35
C LEU A 310 13.67 32.59 -11.68
N LEU A 311 13.37 31.58 -10.88
CA LEU A 311 12.19 30.75 -11.07
C LEU A 311 10.89 31.55 -10.85
N GLN A 312 10.85 32.48 -9.89
CA GLN A 312 9.70 33.37 -9.71
C GLN A 312 9.46 34.28 -10.93
N ILE A 313 10.52 34.84 -11.53
CA ILE A 313 10.39 35.65 -12.76
C ILE A 313 9.82 34.79 -13.89
N PHE A 314 10.37 33.60 -14.09
CA PHE A 314 9.88 32.66 -15.10
C PHE A 314 8.41 32.29 -14.88
N ILE A 315 8.02 31.95 -13.65
CA ILE A 315 6.64 31.64 -13.27
C ILE A 315 5.72 32.81 -13.59
N LYS A 316 6.07 34.04 -13.21
CA LYS A 316 5.25 35.24 -13.47
C LYS A 316 5.05 35.51 -14.97
N LEU A 317 6.07 35.25 -15.80
CA LEU A 317 5.98 35.40 -17.25
C LEU A 317 5.09 34.33 -17.92
N LYS A 318 4.95 33.17 -17.29
CA LYS A 318 4.19 32.03 -17.81
C LYS A 318 2.81 31.85 -17.15
N GLU A 319 2.56 32.46 -16.00
CA GLU A 319 1.26 32.41 -15.30
C GLU A 319 0.17 33.11 -16.13
N GLY A 320 -0.64 32.31 -16.83
CA GLY A 320 -1.88 32.75 -17.47
C GLY A 320 -3.09 32.74 -16.52
N LYS A 321 -4.22 33.33 -16.93
CA LYS A 321 -5.46 33.35 -16.14
C LYS A 321 -6.05 31.92 -15.98
N GLY A 322 -5.86 31.30 -14.83
CA GLY A 322 -6.76 30.28 -14.25
C GLY A 322 -6.48 28.79 -14.50
N ALA A 323 -5.74 28.41 -15.54
CA ALA A 323 -5.56 26.99 -15.92
C ALA A 323 -4.50 26.22 -15.09
N GLY A 324 -3.68 26.93 -14.30
CA GLY A 324 -2.46 26.36 -13.69
C GLY A 324 -1.28 26.43 -14.67
N LEU A 325 -0.07 26.44 -14.12
CA LEU A 325 1.17 26.57 -14.87
C LEU A 325 1.74 25.19 -15.17
N GLU A 326 2.04 24.91 -16.43
CA GLU A 326 2.71 23.68 -16.86
C GLU A 326 4.23 23.86 -16.92
N LEU A 327 4.95 22.96 -16.27
CA LEU A 327 6.38 23.02 -16.03
C LEU A 327 6.99 21.65 -16.25
N PRO A 328 7.93 21.47 -17.19
CA PRO A 328 8.77 20.29 -17.19
C PRO A 328 9.68 20.34 -15.96
N LEU A 329 9.82 19.20 -15.27
CA LEU A 329 10.69 19.01 -14.12
C LEU A 329 11.61 17.84 -14.41
N THR A 330 12.91 18.02 -14.21
CA THR A 330 13.88 16.93 -14.34
C THR A 330 14.73 16.78 -13.09
N ILE A 331 15.09 15.53 -12.77
CA ILE A 331 16.20 15.22 -11.87
C ILE A 331 17.22 14.47 -12.70
N GLN A 332 18.41 15.06 -12.85
CA GLN A 332 19.51 14.46 -13.59
C GLN A 332 20.83 14.96 -12.99
N ASP A 333 21.82 14.09 -12.89
CA ASP A 333 23.15 14.41 -12.36
C ASP A 333 23.11 15.06 -10.95
N GLY A 334 22.15 14.63 -10.12
CA GLY A 334 21.94 15.17 -8.78
C GLY A 334 21.32 16.58 -8.74
N LEU A 335 20.79 17.09 -9.85
CA LEU A 335 20.21 18.42 -9.94
C LEU A 335 18.70 18.35 -10.20
N LEU A 336 17.92 19.07 -9.41
CA LEU A 336 16.51 19.32 -9.70
C LEU A 336 16.39 20.56 -10.58
N ASN A 337 15.90 20.39 -11.81
CA ASN A 337 15.62 21.49 -12.73
C ASN A 337 14.12 21.64 -12.94
N VAL A 338 13.68 22.89 -13.07
CA VAL A 338 12.37 23.24 -13.59
C VAL A 338 12.60 23.98 -14.90
N HIS A 339 12.15 23.39 -16.01
CA HIS A 339 12.56 23.78 -17.34
C HIS A 339 14.10 23.75 -17.48
N GLN A 340 14.74 24.89 -17.73
CA GLN A 340 16.19 25.01 -17.83
C GLN A 340 16.79 25.71 -16.59
N ILE A 341 16.00 25.88 -15.52
CA ILE A 341 16.41 26.59 -14.31
C ILE A 341 16.75 25.56 -13.23
N ARG A 342 18.00 25.55 -12.77
CA ARG A 342 18.42 24.77 -11.60
C ARG A 342 17.71 25.32 -10.36
N VAL A 343 17.00 24.44 -9.67
CA VAL A 343 16.25 24.78 -8.47
C VAL A 343 17.08 24.50 -7.24
N MET A 344 17.49 23.24 -7.06
CA MET A 344 18.25 22.78 -5.91
C MET A 344 19.03 21.52 -6.26
N ASP A 345 19.92 21.14 -5.36
CA ASP A 345 20.62 19.86 -5.42
C ASP A 345 19.75 18.78 -4.80
N VAL A 346 19.73 17.62 -5.44
CA VAL A 346 19.10 16.41 -4.93
C VAL A 346 20.17 15.65 -4.15
N PRO A 347 19.94 15.36 -2.84
CA PRO A 347 20.88 14.59 -2.05
C PRO A 347 21.20 13.25 -2.72
N LEU A 348 22.48 12.95 -2.86
CA LEU A 348 22.92 11.67 -3.41
C LEU A 348 22.54 10.53 -2.46
N ILE A 349 22.01 9.46 -3.03
CA ILE A 349 21.79 8.20 -2.31
C ILE A 349 23.14 7.51 -2.20
N ILE A 350 23.64 7.39 -0.97
CA ILE A 350 24.89 6.69 -0.67
C ILE A 350 24.56 5.23 -0.42
N TRP A 351 24.67 4.40 -1.45
CA TRP A 351 24.50 2.94 -1.36
C TRP A 351 25.63 2.33 -0.52
N ARG A 352 25.30 1.38 0.36
CA ARG A 352 26.25 0.71 1.27
C ARG A 352 26.05 -0.78 1.28
#